data_AF-A0A933B048-F1
#
_entry.id   AF-A0A933B048-F1
#
_cell.length_a   1.000
_cell.length_b   1.000
_cell.length_c   1.000
_cell.angle_alpha   90.00
_cell.angle_beta   90.00
_cell.angle_gamma   90.00
#
_symmetry.space_group_name_H-M   'P 1'
#
loop_
_entity.id
_entity.type
_entity.pdbx_description
1 polymer ?
#
loop_
_entity_poly.entity_id
_entity_poly.type
_entity_poly.pdbx_seq_one_letter_code
_entity_poly.pdbx_strand_id
1 'polypeptide(L)' 'MLLTRKELRRILANFRVSVPAEVEKELLEVYGSPAIDDEGHVREYTEQDIYEGLRKRLYVYESS' A
#
# COMPACT_ATOMS: atom_id res chain seq x y z
N MET A 1 -4.26 9.74 4.93
CA MET A 1 -3.81 8.65 5.82
C MET A 1 -2.46 8.12 5.33
N LEU A 2 -1.55 7.80 6.24
CA LEU A 2 -0.27 7.18 5.90
C LEU A 2 -0.33 5.68 6.18
N LEU A 3 0.12 4.87 5.21
CA LEU A 3 0.23 3.43 5.40
C LEU A 3 1.39 3.14 6.36
N THR A 4 1.06 2.60 7.52
CA THR A 4 2.06 2.11 8.47
C THR A 4 2.29 0.62 8.27
N ARG A 5 3.43 0.10 8.74
CA ARG A 5 3.71 -1.36 8.78
C ARG A 5 2.58 -2.17 9.41
N LYS A 6 1.95 -1.62 10.45
CA LYS A 6 0.86 -2.29 11.17
C LYS A 6 -0.37 -2.44 10.28
N GLU A 7 -0.74 -1.38 9.57
CA GLU A 7 -1.87 -1.39 8.63
C GLU A 7 -1.58 -2.29 7.43
N LEU A 8 -0.38 -2.21 6.84
CA LEU A 8 0.02 -3.07 5.74
C LEU A 8 -0.10 -4.56 6.09
N ARG A 9 0.40 -4.96 7.27
CA ARG A 9 0.26 -6.36 7.75
C ARG A 9 -1.20 -6.77 7.94
N ARG A 10 -2.04 -5.87 8.45
CA ARG A 10 -3.47 -6.11 8.64
C ARG A 10 -4.16 -6.30 7.28
N ILE A 11 -3.80 -5.50 6.29
CA ILE A 11 -4.32 -5.60 4.93
C ILE A 11 -3.88 -6.91 4.27
N LEU A 12 -2.59 -7.25 4.32
CA LEU A 12 -2.05 -8.51 3.80
C LEU A 12 -2.72 -9.73 4.44
N ALA A 13 -2.93 -9.70 5.77
CA ALA A 13 -3.62 -10.77 6.49
C ALA A 13 -5.10 -10.91 6.07
N ASN A 14 -5.81 -9.79 5.84
CA ASN A 14 -7.18 -9.82 5.33
C ASN A 14 -7.26 -10.37 3.90
N PHE A 15 -6.30 -10.01 3.04
CA PHE A 15 -6.20 -10.54 1.68
C PHE A 15 -5.69 -11.99 1.65
N ARG A 16 -5.14 -12.51 2.77
CA ARG A 16 -4.45 -13.82 2.82
C ARG A 16 -3.33 -13.94 1.79
N VAL A 17 -2.70 -12.82 1.44
CA VAL A 17 -1.57 -12.75 0.51
C VAL A 17 -0.31 -12.56 1.31
N SER A 18 0.74 -13.31 0.93
CA SER A 18 2.08 -13.08 1.42
C SER A 18 2.90 -12.45 0.30
N VAL A 19 3.44 -11.25 0.54
CA VAL A 19 4.35 -10.59 -0.39
C VAL A 19 5.78 -10.69 0.11
N PRO A 20 6.78 -10.72 -0.80
CA PRO A 20 8.17 -10.64 -0.39
C PRO A 20 8.46 -9.31 0.32
N ALA A 21 9.47 -9.31 1.19
CA ALA A 21 9.84 -8.14 2.00
C ALA A 21 10.21 -6.90 1.16
N GLU A 22 10.70 -7.11 -0.06
CA GLU A 22 10.99 -6.04 -1.02
C GLU A 22 9.72 -5.27 -1.42
N VAL A 23 8.64 -6.00 -1.71
CA VAL A 23 7.33 -5.43 -2.04
C VAL A 23 6.70 -4.76 -0.81
N GLU A 24 6.85 -5.34 0.39
CA GLU A 24 6.41 -4.68 1.63
C GLU A 24 7.08 -3.30 1.77
N LYS A 25 8.38 -3.22 1.49
CA LYS A 25 9.14 -1.98 1.56
C LYS A 25 8.69 -0.97 0.52
N GLU A 26 8.54 -1.36 -0.76
CA GLU A 26 8.02 -0.48 -1.81
C GLU A 26 6.63 0.08 -1.47
N LEU A 27 5.74 -0.76 -0.94
CA LEU A 27 4.39 -0.33 -0.55
C LEU A 27 4.43 0.71 0.58
N LEU A 28 5.33 0.55 1.55
CA LEU A 28 5.54 1.52 2.62
C LEU A 28 6.21 2.81 2.11
N GLU A 29 7.10 2.74 1.12
CA GLU A 29 7.69 3.94 0.54
C GLU A 29 6.64 4.74 -0.25
N VAL A 30 5.77 4.06 -0.99
CA VAL A 30 4.73 4.70 -1.83
C VAL A 30 3.57 5.27 -1.02
N TYR A 31 3.06 4.51 -0.03
CA TYR A 31 1.85 4.89 0.71
C TYR A 31 2.14 5.33 2.15
N GLY A 32 3.33 5.04 2.69
CA GLY A 32 3.75 5.41 4.05
C GLY A 32 4.47 6.75 4.13
N SER A 33 4.83 7.34 2.98
CA SER A 33 5.33 8.70 2.87
C SER A 33 4.25 9.63 2.31
N PRO A 34 4.18 10.90 2.76
CA PRO A 34 3.36 11.90 2.08
C PRO A 34 3.91 12.09 0.65
N ALA A 35 3.20 11.56 -0.34
CA ALA A 35 3.53 11.79 -1.73
C ALA A 35 3.19 13.24 -2.05
N ILE A 36 4.13 13.98 -2.63
CA ILE A 36 3.87 15.33 -3.12
C ILE A 36 3.58 15.16 -4.61
N ASP A 37 2.35 15.46 -5.04
CA ASP A 37 2.04 15.48 -6.47
C ASP A 37 2.82 16.62 -7.16
N ASP A 38 2.95 16.57 -8.49
CA ASP A 38 3.72 17.52 -9.30
C ASP A 38 3.32 19.00 -9.08
N GLU A 39 2.13 19.22 -8.52
CA GLU A 39 1.55 20.53 -8.18
C GLU A 39 1.90 21.01 -6.75
N GLY A 40 2.71 20.26 -6.01
CA GLY A 40 3.13 20.60 -4.63
C GLY A 40 2.12 20.21 -3.55
N HIS A 41 1.03 19.51 -3.91
CA HIS A 41 0.02 19.05 -2.98
C HIS A 41 0.45 17.76 -2.27
N VAL A 42 0.34 17.74 -0.94
CA VAL A 42 0.50 16.50 -0.17
C VAL A 42 -0.70 15.62 -0.47
N ARG A 43 -0.45 14.53 -1.18
CA ARG A 43 -1.44 13.53 -1.54
C ARG A 43 -1.87 12.78 -0.30
N GLU A 44 -3.00 13.19 0.25
CA GLU A 44 -3.63 12.48 1.34
C GLU A 44 -4.39 11.27 0.80
N TYR A 45 -3.75 10.10 0.83
CA TYR A 45 -4.45 8.87 0.49
C TYR A 45 -5.51 8.54 1.54
N THR A 46 -6.74 8.25 1.10
CA THR A 46 -7.76 7.69 1.98
C THR A 46 -7.45 6.21 2.28
N GLU A 47 -8.02 5.66 3.36
CA GLU A 47 -7.90 4.22 3.63
C GLU A 47 -8.36 3.38 2.43
N GLN A 48 -9.42 3.82 1.75
CA GLN A 48 -9.98 3.17 0.56
C GLN A 48 -9.02 3.23 -0.63
N ASP A 49 -8.40 4.38 -0.91
CA ASP A 49 -7.38 4.52 -1.97
C ASP A 49 -6.21 3.57 -1.75
N ILE A 50 -5.71 3.52 -0.51
CA ILE A 50 -4.60 2.63 -0.14
C ILE A 50 -5.03 1.18 -0.34
N TYR A 51 -6.24 0.82 0.11
CA TYR A 51 -6.76 -0.54 -0.02
C TYR A 51 -6.97 -0.95 -1.48
N GLU A 52 -7.54 -0.08 -2.32
CA GLU A 52 -7.71 -0.35 -3.76
C GLU A 52 -6.37 -0.42 -4.50
N GLY A 53 -5.44 0.49 -4.19
CA GLY A 53 -4.10 0.50 -4.77
C GLY A 53 -3.30 -0.75 -4.39
N LEU A 54 -3.40 -1.16 -3.12
CA LEU A 54 -2.85 -2.43 -2.64
C LEU A 54 -3.52 -3.60 -3.34
N ARG A 55 -4.85 -3.67 -3.39
CA ARG A 55 -5.58 -4.77 -4.05
C ARG A 55 -5.15 -4.95 -5.50
N LYS A 56 -5.05 -3.87 -6.28
CA LYS A 56 -4.63 -3.93 -7.70
C LYS A 56 -3.20 -4.46 -7.85
N ARG A 57 -2.27 -4.05 -6.98
CA ARG A 57 -0.88 -4.53 -6.98
C ARG A 57 -0.76 -5.97 -6.48
N LEU A 58 -1.49 -6.30 -5.41
CA LEU A 58 -1.50 -7.61 -4.77
C LEU A 58 -2.20 -8.68 -5.61
N TYR A 59 -3.13 -8.29 -6.48
CA TYR A 59 -3.79 -9.21 -7.41
C TYR A 59 -2.80 -10.01 -8.26
N VAL A 60 -1.64 -9.42 -8.60
CA VAL A 60 -0.55 -10.11 -9.31
C VAL A 60 0.03 -11.28 -8.49
N TYR A 61 -0.04 -11.20 -7.17
CA TYR A 61 0.48 -12.21 -6.23
C TYR A 61 -0.60 -13.22 -5.78
N GLU A 62 -1.90 -12.97 -6.04
CA GLU A 62 -2.98 -13.93 -5.77
C GLU A 62 -3.05 -15.07 -6.80
N SER A 63 -2.46 -14.91 -8.00
CA SER A 63 -2.56 -15.88 -9.11
C SER A 63 -1.30 -16.72 -9.35
N SER A 64 -0.34 -16.77 -8.42
CA SER A 64 0.88 -17.59 -8.55
C SER A 64 0.90 -18.83 -7.66
#